data_AF-A0A1V4M5Z6-F1
#
_entry.id   AF-A0A1V4M5Z6-F1
#
_cell.length_a   1.000
_cell.length_b   1.000
_cell.length_c   1.000
_cell.angle_alpha   90.00
_cell.angle_beta   90.00
_cell.angle_gamma   90.00
#
_symmetry.space_group_name_H-M   'P 1'
#
loop_
_entity.id
_entity.type
_entity.pdbx_description
1 polymer ?
#
loop_
_entity_poly.entity_id
_entity_poly.type
_entity_poly.pdbx_seq_one_letter_code
_entity_poly.pdbx_strand_id
1 'polypeptide(L)'
;MKKLLYLLMVVLIIFLGACNELPFNLESNEKELSIDEDGLEISRNIHGIIRQDETWRGQIHVVGDIIVERGYTLTIEPGTKITIAAKSDSNNLNTDEFNLKQGIREPLPGINPDYQGVHPGEPFRDEANHISIHILGTLHAVGTPDQRIIITSDSPDPEVWDWNAFTFNDGILSFCTLEYYRTLHTRHGIISNNVLRHVGECAVCIGPFDSGKVTVENNMISFAEHELIDIQGGNHIIRNNYLGPNPGILCHSGIVIVDGMPEICCNQIYGCKSGIVLIGGTPQIIDNYIIGCDEAFLYLSFADGFDIEDNYLINNRSDIIRNY
;
A
#
# COMPACT_ATOMS: atom_id res chain seq x y z
N MET A 1 -27.71 34.73 -68.03
CA MET A 1 -27.49 33.28 -67.83
C MET A 1 -27.01 33.09 -66.40
N LYS A 2 -27.83 32.33 -65.65
CA LYS A 2 -27.49 31.50 -64.48
C LYS A 2 -26.47 32.09 -63.50
N LYS A 3 -26.95 32.55 -62.34
CA LYS A 3 -26.98 31.78 -61.07
C LYS A 3 -25.91 32.41 -60.16
N LEU A 4 -26.09 32.65 -58.88
CA LEU A 4 -27.08 32.18 -57.93
C LEU A 4 -26.89 33.05 -56.68
N LEU A 5 -28.01 33.36 -56.02
CA LEU A 5 -28.22 33.35 -54.57
C LEU A 5 -27.25 34.11 -53.66
N TYR A 6 -27.69 34.86 -52.67
CA TYR A 6 -29.01 35.27 -52.17
C TYR A 6 -28.59 36.36 -51.15
N LEU A 7 -29.20 37.55 -51.14
CA LEU A 7 -30.49 37.75 -50.51
C LEU A 7 -30.40 37.32 -49.03
N LEU A 8 -30.61 38.16 -48.02
CA LEU A 8 -31.61 39.20 -47.95
C LEU A 8 -31.30 40.05 -46.70
N MET A 9 -31.34 41.37 -46.91
CA MET A 9 -31.93 42.43 -46.07
C MET A 9 -31.62 42.54 -44.56
N VAL A 10 -31.08 43.66 -44.05
CA VAL A 10 -31.58 45.07 -44.04
C VAL A 10 -32.51 45.36 -42.85
N VAL A 11 -32.28 46.55 -42.26
CA VAL A 11 -33.07 47.30 -41.24
C VAL A 11 -32.64 47.00 -39.78
N LEU A 12 -31.71 47.73 -39.17
CA LEU A 12 -31.79 49.09 -38.61
C LEU A 12 -32.99 49.29 -37.65
N ILE A 13 -32.75 49.46 -36.34
CA ILE A 13 -33.29 50.54 -35.48
C ILE A 13 -32.97 50.28 -33.99
N ILE A 14 -32.60 51.38 -33.34
CA ILE A 14 -32.24 51.68 -31.95
C ILE A 14 -33.30 51.25 -30.92
N PHE A 15 -32.89 50.72 -29.76
CA PHE A 15 -33.53 51.01 -28.46
C PHE A 15 -32.60 50.69 -27.26
N LEU A 16 -32.55 51.62 -26.30
CA LEU A 16 -31.93 51.52 -24.97
C LEU A 16 -32.56 50.37 -24.15
N GLY A 17 -31.74 49.63 -23.40
CA GLY A 17 -32.24 48.71 -22.37
C GLY A 17 -31.12 47.88 -21.76
N ALA A 18 -30.92 48.02 -20.45
CA ALA A 18 -29.98 47.25 -19.66
C ALA A 18 -30.10 45.74 -19.91
N CYS A 19 -28.98 45.09 -20.23
CA CYS A 19 -28.82 43.66 -20.07
C CYS A 19 -27.57 43.46 -19.20
N ASN A 20 -27.81 42.96 -18.00
CA ASN A 20 -26.82 42.57 -17.01
C ASN A 20 -25.65 41.83 -17.67
N GLU A 21 -24.43 42.34 -17.49
CA GLU A 21 -23.25 41.50 -17.57
C GLU A 21 -23.39 40.44 -16.48
N LEU A 22 -23.66 39.20 -16.89
CA LEU A 22 -23.48 38.06 -16.01
C LEU A 22 -21.97 37.98 -15.73
N PRO A 23 -21.51 38.10 -14.47
CA PRO A 23 -20.12 37.84 -14.19
C PRO A 23 -19.91 36.34 -14.40
N PHE A 24 -19.12 36.01 -15.42
CA PHE A 24 -18.57 34.68 -15.61
C PHE A 24 -17.55 34.47 -14.49
N ASN A 25 -18.01 33.88 -13.38
CA ASN A 25 -17.18 33.54 -12.24
C ASN A 25 -16.38 32.27 -12.60
N LEU A 26 -15.18 32.44 -13.15
CA LEU A 26 -14.15 31.41 -13.13
C LEU A 26 -13.60 31.39 -11.71
N GLU A 27 -14.28 30.71 -10.79
CA GLU A 27 -13.65 30.24 -9.57
C GLU A 27 -12.66 29.15 -9.99
N SER A 28 -11.42 29.55 -10.23
CA SER A 28 -10.29 28.66 -10.05
C SER A 28 -10.37 28.13 -8.63
N ASN A 29 -10.63 26.83 -8.50
CA ASN A 29 -10.72 26.12 -7.23
C ASN A 29 -9.31 25.95 -6.63
N GLU A 30 -8.63 27.07 -6.38
CA GLU A 30 -7.44 27.11 -5.55
C GLU A 30 -7.91 26.88 -4.13
N LYS A 31 -7.79 25.64 -3.67
CA LYS A 31 -8.10 25.22 -2.31
C LYS A 31 -7.14 25.99 -1.38
N GLU A 32 -7.66 27.03 -0.72
CA GLU A 32 -6.90 27.90 0.18
C GLU A 32 -6.11 27.05 1.19
N LEU A 33 -4.80 27.34 1.28
CA LEU A 33 -3.93 26.77 2.30
C LEU A 33 -4.40 27.31 3.64
N SER A 34 -5.06 26.49 4.44
CA SER A 34 -5.51 26.90 5.77
C SER A 34 -4.34 26.75 6.73
N ILE A 35 -3.87 27.86 7.29
CA ILE A 35 -2.71 27.96 8.20
C ILE A 35 -3.25 28.26 9.60
N ASP A 36 -2.74 27.57 10.63
CA ASP A 36 -3.08 27.86 12.03
C ASP A 36 -2.38 29.14 12.52
N GLU A 37 -2.70 29.59 13.75
CA GLU A 37 -2.16 30.84 14.32
C GLU A 37 -0.62 30.84 14.47
N ASP A 38 0.02 29.66 14.39
CA ASP A 38 1.46 29.45 14.54
C ASP A 38 2.19 29.25 13.19
N GLY A 39 1.49 29.34 12.06
CA GLY A 39 2.10 29.18 10.74
C GLY A 39 2.23 27.72 10.27
N LEU A 40 1.62 26.77 10.97
CA LEU A 40 1.52 25.36 10.58
C LEU A 40 0.30 25.13 9.69
N GLU A 41 0.44 24.30 8.67
CA GLU A 41 -0.70 23.89 7.84
C GLU A 41 -1.73 23.14 8.68
N ILE A 42 -3.00 23.56 8.60
CA ILE A 42 -4.09 22.98 9.38
C ILE A 42 -4.25 21.51 9.02
N SER A 43 -4.17 20.67 10.05
CA SER A 43 -4.52 19.26 10.00
C SER A 43 -5.96 19.10 9.48
N ARG A 44 -6.10 18.63 8.24
CA ARG A 44 -7.41 18.33 7.67
C ARG A 44 -7.84 16.94 8.13
N ASN A 45 -8.93 16.88 8.89
CA ASN A 45 -9.60 15.62 9.18
C ASN A 45 -10.28 15.10 7.91
N ILE A 46 -9.91 13.89 7.45
CA ILE A 46 -10.44 13.28 6.23
C ILE A 46 -10.97 11.87 6.57
N HIS A 47 -12.11 11.54 5.98
CA HIS A 47 -12.70 10.21 5.93
C HIS A 47 -13.70 10.16 4.75
N GLY A 48 -14.16 8.98 4.38
CA GLY A 48 -15.23 8.76 3.41
C GLY A 48 -14.76 8.44 1.98
N ILE A 49 -15.69 8.61 1.04
CA ILE A 49 -15.51 8.18 -0.34
C ILE A 49 -15.10 9.36 -1.23
N ILE A 50 -13.95 9.24 -1.89
CA ILE A 50 -13.40 10.20 -2.86
C ILE A 50 -13.90 9.82 -4.25
N ARG A 51 -14.69 10.73 -4.86
CA ARG A 51 -15.35 10.58 -6.18
C ARG A 51 -14.89 11.59 -7.22
N GLN A 52 -13.67 12.08 -7.05
CA GLN A 52 -13.00 13.00 -7.97
C GLN A 52 -11.50 12.88 -7.73
N ASP A 53 -10.69 13.38 -8.66
CA ASP A 53 -9.26 13.50 -8.42
C ASP A 53 -9.03 14.40 -7.19
N GLU A 54 -8.20 13.95 -6.27
CA GLU A 54 -7.90 14.67 -5.04
C GLU A 54 -6.39 14.75 -4.82
N THR A 55 -5.93 15.90 -4.35
CA THR A 55 -4.53 16.11 -3.96
C THR A 55 -4.44 16.37 -2.46
N TRP A 56 -3.60 15.59 -1.80
CA TRP A 56 -3.21 15.76 -0.41
C TRP A 56 -1.83 16.41 -0.34
N ARG A 57 -1.71 17.42 0.52
CA ARG A 57 -0.50 18.20 0.78
C ARG A 57 -0.47 18.63 2.24
N GLY A 58 0.71 18.76 2.82
CA GLY A 58 0.87 19.26 4.18
C GLY A 58 0.55 18.26 5.28
N GLN A 59 -0.17 18.69 6.31
CA GLN A 59 -0.62 17.83 7.41
C GLN A 59 -2.04 17.29 7.15
N ILE A 60 -2.16 15.96 7.08
CA ILE A 60 -3.42 15.26 6.89
C ILE A 60 -3.67 14.37 8.10
N HIS A 61 -4.90 14.36 8.60
CA HIS A 61 -5.32 13.46 9.66
C HIS A 61 -6.51 12.62 9.17
N VAL A 62 -6.28 11.32 9.01
CA VAL A 62 -7.31 10.37 8.57
C VAL A 62 -8.01 9.85 9.83
N VAL A 63 -9.29 10.18 9.96
CA VAL A 63 -10.11 9.86 11.15
C VAL A 63 -11.15 8.77 10.91
N GLY A 64 -11.22 8.26 9.68
CA GLY A 64 -12.05 7.12 9.32
C GLY A 64 -11.67 6.57 7.96
N ASP A 65 -12.31 5.48 7.55
CA ASP A 65 -11.99 4.80 6.29
C ASP A 65 -12.00 5.73 5.09
N ILE A 66 -11.12 5.44 4.13
CA ILE A 66 -11.03 6.14 2.86
C ILE A 66 -11.26 5.15 1.73
N ILE A 67 -12.16 5.48 0.80
CA ILE A 67 -12.27 4.79 -0.48
C ILE A 67 -12.08 5.80 -1.61
N VAL A 68 -11.02 5.64 -2.41
CA VAL A 68 -10.90 6.34 -3.69
C VAL A 68 -11.56 5.47 -4.75
N GLU A 69 -12.69 5.91 -5.31
CA GLU A 69 -13.41 5.11 -6.29
C GLU A 69 -12.61 4.92 -7.58
N ARG A 70 -12.96 3.86 -8.33
CA ARG A 70 -12.35 3.56 -9.63
C ARG A 70 -12.52 4.74 -10.58
N GLY A 71 -11.47 5.05 -11.34
CA GLY A 71 -11.47 6.14 -12.31
C GLY A 71 -11.01 7.48 -11.76
N TYR A 72 -10.72 7.57 -10.46
CA TYR A 72 -10.16 8.76 -9.81
C TYR A 72 -8.74 8.51 -9.30
N THR A 73 -7.99 9.60 -9.17
CA THR A 73 -6.60 9.58 -8.69
C THR A 73 -6.48 10.28 -7.35
N LEU A 74 -5.85 9.61 -6.39
CA LEU A 74 -5.34 10.25 -5.18
C LEU A 74 -3.87 10.60 -5.39
N THR A 75 -3.57 11.89 -5.42
CA THR A 75 -2.20 12.41 -5.47
C THR A 75 -1.77 12.85 -4.08
N ILE A 76 -0.60 12.39 -3.62
CA ILE A 76 0.00 12.82 -2.36
C ILE A 76 1.32 13.51 -2.69
N GLU A 77 1.43 14.80 -2.35
CA GLU A 77 2.61 15.61 -2.69
C GLU A 77 3.81 15.32 -1.77
N PRO A 78 5.05 15.54 -2.24
CA PRO A 78 6.24 15.41 -1.41
C PRO A 78 6.16 16.17 -0.09
N GLY A 79 6.69 15.58 0.98
CA GLY A 79 6.69 16.17 2.32
C GLY A 79 5.36 16.14 3.07
N THR A 80 4.30 15.59 2.46
CA THR A 80 3.02 15.39 3.16
C THR A 80 3.20 14.44 4.34
N LYS A 81 2.67 14.82 5.50
CA LYS A 81 2.56 13.96 6.67
C LYS A 81 1.10 13.60 6.91
N ILE A 82 0.83 12.31 6.90
CA ILE A 82 -0.47 11.69 7.10
C ILE A 82 -0.40 10.95 8.43
N THR A 83 -1.27 11.36 9.35
CA THR A 83 -1.49 10.66 10.62
C THR A 83 -2.84 9.95 10.55
N ILE A 84 -2.92 8.73 11.04
CA ILE A 84 -4.15 7.93 11.08
C ILE A 84 -4.57 7.78 12.53
N ALA A 85 -5.84 8.04 12.83
CA ALA A 85 -6.40 7.87 14.16
C ALA A 85 -6.27 6.41 14.62
N ALA A 86 -5.45 6.18 15.64
CA ALA A 86 -5.14 4.85 16.13
C ALA A 86 -6.36 4.23 16.82
N LYS A 87 -6.75 3.02 16.41
CA LYS A 87 -7.79 2.21 17.05
C LYS A 87 -9.11 2.98 17.23
N SER A 88 -9.38 3.91 16.32
CA SER A 88 -10.62 4.69 16.26
C SER A 88 -11.00 4.96 14.81
N ASP A 89 -12.16 4.48 14.39
CA ASP A 89 -12.74 4.78 13.08
C ASP A 89 -14.08 5.51 13.24
N SER A 90 -14.11 6.79 12.83
CA SER A 90 -15.32 7.61 12.86
C SER A 90 -16.30 7.33 11.71
N ASN A 91 -15.88 6.57 10.70
CA ASN A 91 -16.66 6.26 9.51
C ASN A 91 -16.21 4.95 8.85
N ASN A 92 -16.55 3.83 9.47
CA ASN A 92 -16.30 2.50 8.92
C ASN A 92 -17.09 2.24 7.63
N LEU A 93 -16.36 1.82 6.59
CA LEU A 93 -16.86 1.46 5.27
C LEU A 93 -16.77 -0.06 5.02
N ASN A 94 -16.21 -0.83 5.95
CA ASN A 94 -16.15 -2.28 5.89
C ASN A 94 -17.45 -2.94 6.40
N THR A 95 -17.89 -3.98 5.72
CA THR A 95 -19.12 -4.72 6.04
C THR A 95 -18.91 -6.23 6.18
N ASP A 96 -17.68 -6.71 6.04
CA ASP A 96 -17.36 -8.12 6.17
C ASP A 96 -17.47 -8.57 7.64
N GLU A 97 -18.34 -9.55 7.91
CA GLU A 97 -18.62 -10.02 9.27
C GLU A 97 -17.39 -10.57 9.99
N PHE A 98 -16.40 -11.11 9.27
CA PHE A 98 -15.18 -11.60 9.89
C PHE A 98 -14.25 -10.48 10.27
N ASN A 99 -14.04 -9.50 9.38
CA ASN A 99 -13.18 -8.36 9.66
C ASN A 99 -13.74 -7.42 10.74
N LEU A 100 -15.07 -7.45 10.97
CA LEU A 100 -15.73 -6.74 12.08
C LEU A 100 -15.56 -7.42 13.45
N LYS A 101 -14.98 -8.62 13.54
CA LYS A 101 -14.76 -9.29 14.82
C LYS A 101 -13.74 -8.53 15.68
N GLN A 102 -13.91 -8.66 16.99
CA GLN A 102 -13.09 -8.01 18.01
C GLN A 102 -12.36 -9.03 18.88
N GLY A 103 -11.29 -8.57 19.52
CA GLY A 103 -10.49 -9.35 20.45
C GLY A 103 -9.45 -10.23 19.75
N ILE A 104 -8.93 -11.21 20.49
CA ILE A 104 -7.91 -12.14 20.00
C ILE A 104 -8.58 -13.33 19.31
N ARG A 105 -8.04 -13.77 18.17
CA ARG A 105 -8.47 -14.98 17.50
C ARG A 105 -8.04 -16.20 18.32
N GLU A 106 -9.01 -16.95 18.82
CA GLU A 106 -8.75 -18.22 19.51
C GLU A 106 -8.51 -19.38 18.52
N PRO A 107 -7.70 -20.40 18.90
CA PRO A 107 -7.57 -21.62 18.12
C PRO A 107 -8.91 -22.36 18.05
N LEU A 108 -9.33 -22.76 16.83
CA LEU A 108 -10.57 -23.52 16.63
C LEU A 108 -10.25 -24.91 16.06
N PRO A 109 -10.73 -26.00 16.68
CA PRO A 109 -10.52 -27.35 16.18
C PRO A 109 -11.05 -27.52 14.74
N GLY A 110 -10.20 -28.04 13.86
CA GLY A 110 -10.56 -28.33 12.46
C GLY A 110 -10.62 -27.10 11.54
N ILE A 111 -10.30 -25.91 12.04
CA ILE A 111 -10.14 -24.70 11.21
C ILE A 111 -8.66 -24.53 10.88
N ASN A 112 -8.38 -24.13 9.64
CA ASN A 112 -7.02 -23.78 9.24
C ASN A 112 -6.48 -22.67 10.18
N PRO A 113 -5.31 -22.86 10.82
CA PRO A 113 -4.68 -21.77 11.58
C PRO A 113 -4.51 -20.49 10.74
N ASP A 114 -4.36 -20.59 9.42
CA ASP A 114 -4.13 -19.44 8.53
C ASP A 114 -5.42 -18.89 7.91
N TYR A 115 -6.58 -19.26 8.47
CA TYR A 115 -7.88 -18.84 7.98
C TYR A 115 -8.04 -17.30 7.93
N GLN A 116 -8.29 -16.79 6.72
CA GLN A 116 -8.49 -15.36 6.39
C GLN A 116 -7.33 -14.43 6.80
N GLY A 117 -6.14 -14.99 7.01
CA GLY A 117 -4.90 -14.25 7.25
C GLY A 117 -4.71 -13.69 8.65
N VAL A 118 -5.61 -13.98 9.60
CA VAL A 118 -5.45 -13.58 11.01
C VAL A 118 -5.13 -14.83 11.81
N HIS A 119 -3.93 -15.08 12.32
CA HIS A 119 -3.59 -16.34 13.00
C HIS A 119 -4.16 -16.42 14.44
N PRO A 120 -4.34 -17.63 15.01
CA PRO A 120 -4.63 -17.79 16.42
C PRO A 120 -3.59 -17.09 17.30
N GLY A 121 -4.04 -16.28 18.25
CA GLY A 121 -3.20 -15.44 19.11
C GLY A 121 -3.08 -14.00 18.62
N GLU A 122 -3.51 -13.69 17.40
CA GLU A 122 -3.50 -12.33 16.85
C GLU A 122 -4.83 -11.61 17.08
N PRO A 123 -4.83 -10.27 17.20
CA PRO A 123 -6.08 -9.52 17.20
C PRO A 123 -6.80 -9.66 15.86
N PHE A 124 -8.13 -9.79 15.88
CA PHE A 124 -8.93 -9.57 14.69
C PHE A 124 -8.71 -8.17 14.12
N ARG A 125 -9.05 -7.96 12.84
CA ARG A 125 -8.92 -6.65 12.17
C ARG A 125 -9.73 -5.57 12.86
N ASP A 126 -10.86 -5.92 13.48
CA ASP A 126 -11.73 -4.98 14.18
C ASP A 126 -11.94 -3.71 13.35
N GLU A 127 -12.37 -3.87 12.09
CA GLU A 127 -12.57 -2.76 11.15
C GLU A 127 -13.56 -1.73 11.69
N ALA A 128 -14.45 -2.11 12.62
CA ALA A 128 -15.33 -1.17 13.29
C ALA A 128 -14.58 -0.08 14.08
N ASN A 129 -13.33 -0.33 14.47
CA ASN A 129 -12.49 0.59 15.24
C ASN A 129 -11.11 0.83 14.59
N HIS A 130 -10.82 0.33 13.39
CA HIS A 130 -9.49 0.48 12.79
C HIS A 130 -9.61 0.86 11.33
N ILE A 131 -8.95 1.96 10.98
CA ILE A 131 -9.07 2.61 9.69
C ILE A 131 -8.37 1.82 8.59
N SER A 132 -9.04 1.72 7.45
CA SER A 132 -8.52 1.21 6.18
C SER A 132 -8.59 2.28 5.08
N ILE A 133 -7.51 2.39 4.31
CA ILE A 133 -7.41 3.27 3.14
C ILE A 133 -7.37 2.39 1.88
N HIS A 134 -8.44 2.43 1.10
CA HIS A 134 -8.58 1.67 -0.14
C HIS A 134 -8.62 2.59 -1.37
N ILE A 135 -7.52 2.62 -2.12
CA ILE A 135 -7.44 3.30 -3.40
C ILE A 135 -7.85 2.31 -4.52
N LEU A 136 -9.14 2.27 -4.84
CA LEU A 136 -9.67 1.42 -5.92
C LEU A 136 -9.35 1.98 -7.31
N GLY A 137 -9.15 3.29 -7.40
CA GLY A 137 -8.61 3.99 -8.56
C GLY A 137 -7.08 3.97 -8.60
N THR A 138 -6.47 5.13 -8.87
CA THR A 138 -5.01 5.27 -9.02
C THR A 138 -4.38 6.00 -7.84
N LEU A 139 -3.27 5.48 -7.32
CA LEU A 139 -2.41 6.16 -6.36
C LEU A 139 -1.24 6.84 -7.06
N HIS A 140 -1.02 8.12 -6.75
CA HIS A 140 0.22 8.83 -7.08
C HIS A 140 0.81 9.43 -5.80
N ALA A 141 1.53 8.62 -5.05
CA ALA A 141 2.25 9.04 -3.84
C ALA A 141 3.76 8.98 -4.13
N VAL A 142 4.32 10.11 -4.54
CA VAL A 142 5.72 10.21 -4.97
C VAL A 142 6.40 11.34 -4.20
N GLY A 143 7.10 10.98 -3.13
CA GLY A 143 7.97 11.89 -2.39
C GLY A 143 9.32 12.09 -3.07
N THR A 144 10.24 12.72 -2.35
CA THR A 144 11.65 12.83 -2.75
C THR A 144 12.56 12.35 -1.60
N PRO A 145 13.86 12.11 -1.83
CA PRO A 145 14.79 11.79 -0.75
C PRO A 145 14.76 12.79 0.41
N ASP A 146 14.61 14.09 0.09
CA ASP A 146 14.63 15.18 1.07
C ASP A 146 13.23 15.49 1.64
N GLN A 147 12.16 15.11 0.93
CA GLN A 147 10.78 15.36 1.28
C GLN A 147 9.96 14.08 1.12
N ARG A 148 10.27 13.09 1.96
CA ARG A 148 9.51 11.84 2.00
C ARG A 148 8.08 12.10 2.46
N ILE A 149 7.14 11.34 1.91
CA ILE A 149 5.77 11.28 2.43
C ILE A 149 5.80 10.40 3.68
N ILE A 150 5.18 10.83 4.77
CA ILE A 150 5.09 10.05 6.02
C ILE A 150 3.64 9.66 6.23
N ILE A 151 3.38 8.38 6.48
CA ILE A 151 2.05 7.83 6.73
C ILE A 151 2.18 6.93 7.96
N THR A 152 1.57 7.33 9.07
CA THR A 152 1.84 6.73 10.38
C THR A 152 0.67 6.91 11.35
N SER A 153 0.73 6.24 12.50
CA SER A 153 -0.23 6.37 13.59
C SER A 153 -0.17 7.76 14.25
N ASP A 154 -1.30 8.26 14.74
CA ASP A 154 -1.37 9.46 15.60
C ASP A 154 -1.10 9.15 17.09
N SER A 155 -0.95 7.88 17.46
CA SER A 155 -0.71 7.46 18.83
C SER A 155 0.64 7.96 19.36
N PRO A 156 0.71 8.46 20.61
CA PRO A 156 1.97 8.77 21.27
C PRO A 156 2.79 7.52 21.64
N ASP A 157 2.15 6.35 21.66
CA ASP A 157 2.76 5.03 21.89
C ASP A 157 2.23 4.06 20.81
N PRO A 158 2.78 4.12 19.59
CA PRO A 158 2.19 3.45 18.45
C PRO A 158 2.47 1.94 18.43
N GLU A 159 1.47 1.16 18.02
CA GLU A 159 1.54 -0.29 17.92
C GLU A 159 1.30 -0.76 16.47
N VAL A 160 1.78 -1.96 16.14
CA VAL A 160 1.71 -2.52 14.77
C VAL A 160 0.28 -2.80 14.25
N TRP A 161 -0.74 -2.56 15.07
CA TRP A 161 -2.15 -2.76 14.76
C TRP A 161 -2.97 -1.47 14.88
N ASP A 162 -2.33 -0.30 14.94
CA ASP A 162 -3.05 0.96 15.17
C ASP A 162 -4.06 1.29 14.06
N TRP A 163 -3.77 0.85 12.84
CA TRP A 163 -4.68 0.96 11.70
C TRP A 163 -4.49 -0.23 10.75
N ASN A 164 -5.52 -0.53 9.95
CA ASN A 164 -5.60 -1.77 9.20
C ASN A 164 -4.86 -1.67 7.86
N ALA A 165 -5.58 -1.38 6.78
CA ALA A 165 -5.07 -1.60 5.44
C ALA A 165 -4.65 -0.30 4.77
N PHE A 166 -3.52 -0.34 4.06
CA PHE A 166 -3.25 0.56 2.95
C PHE A 166 -3.31 -0.25 1.66
N THR A 167 -4.29 -0.02 0.80
CA THR A 167 -4.47 -0.80 -0.42
C THR A 167 -4.54 0.11 -1.64
N PHE A 168 -3.83 -0.21 -2.71
CA PHE A 168 -4.02 0.47 -3.99
C PHE A 168 -4.04 -0.51 -5.16
N ASN A 169 -5.00 -0.34 -6.08
CA ASN A 169 -5.12 -1.23 -7.24
C ASN A 169 -4.06 -0.94 -8.30
N ASP A 170 -3.86 0.35 -8.59
CA ASP A 170 -2.99 0.87 -9.62
C ASP A 170 -2.22 2.05 -9.06
N GLY A 171 -0.93 2.18 -9.38
CA GLY A 171 -0.20 3.42 -9.07
C GLY A 171 1.24 3.27 -8.63
N ILE A 172 1.72 4.32 -7.97
CA ILE A 172 3.10 4.45 -7.50
C ILE A 172 3.06 4.88 -6.03
N LEU A 173 3.76 4.12 -5.19
CA LEU A 173 4.13 4.48 -3.82
C LEU A 173 5.66 4.59 -3.80
N SER A 174 6.19 5.81 -3.78
CA SER A 174 7.62 6.06 -3.84
C SER A 174 8.11 7.13 -2.88
N PHE A 175 9.29 6.92 -2.30
CA PHE A 175 9.88 7.80 -1.29
C PHE A 175 8.93 8.09 -0.12
N CYS A 176 8.22 7.05 0.34
CA CYS A 176 7.32 7.09 1.47
C CYS A 176 7.93 6.41 2.71
N THR A 177 7.47 6.80 3.89
CA THR A 177 7.64 6.05 5.14
C THR A 177 6.25 5.63 5.61
N LEU A 178 6.01 4.32 5.67
CA LEU A 178 4.75 3.72 6.10
C LEU A 178 5.01 2.94 7.39
N GLU A 179 4.26 3.24 8.45
CA GLU A 179 4.50 2.67 9.78
C GLU A 179 3.20 2.33 10.52
N TYR A 180 3.28 1.34 11.42
CA TYR A 180 2.22 0.96 12.38
C TYR A 180 0.90 0.53 11.72
N TYR A 181 1.02 -0.01 10.51
CA TYR A 181 -0.08 -0.49 9.70
C TYR A 181 -0.17 -2.01 9.79
N ARG A 182 -1.37 -2.54 9.62
CA ARG A 182 -1.57 -3.98 9.58
C ARG A 182 -1.06 -4.59 8.28
N THR A 183 -1.50 -4.06 7.13
CA THR A 183 -1.13 -4.63 5.83
C THR A 183 -1.07 -3.60 4.69
N LEU A 184 -0.15 -3.82 3.74
CA LEU A 184 -0.06 -3.08 2.49
C LEU A 184 -0.34 -4.03 1.32
N HIS A 185 -1.42 -3.77 0.59
CA HIS A 185 -1.78 -4.55 -0.59
C HIS A 185 -1.70 -3.74 -1.87
N THR A 186 -1.20 -4.37 -2.93
CA THR A 186 -1.26 -3.81 -4.28
C THR A 186 -1.50 -4.87 -5.34
N ARG A 187 -2.24 -4.50 -6.39
CA ARG A 187 -2.57 -5.37 -7.52
C ARG A 187 -1.69 -5.11 -8.73
N HIS A 188 -1.38 -3.84 -8.98
CA HIS A 188 -0.56 -3.38 -10.10
C HIS A 188 0.11 -2.06 -9.72
N GLY A 189 1.42 -1.95 -9.95
CA GLY A 189 2.12 -0.71 -9.66
C GLY A 189 3.54 -0.90 -9.16
N ILE A 190 4.08 0.21 -8.63
CA ILE A 190 5.46 0.30 -8.20
C ILE A 190 5.50 0.73 -6.73
N ILE A 191 6.14 -0.09 -5.90
CA ILE A 191 6.50 0.23 -4.51
C ILE A 191 8.02 0.42 -4.52
N SER A 192 8.50 1.65 -4.45
CA SER A 192 9.94 1.93 -4.59
C SER A 192 10.53 2.95 -3.62
N ASN A 193 11.77 2.76 -3.20
CA ASN A 193 12.49 3.74 -2.36
C ASN A 193 11.78 4.08 -1.04
N ASN A 194 10.97 3.16 -0.51
CA ASN A 194 10.19 3.35 0.70
C ASN A 194 10.93 2.83 1.94
N VAL A 195 10.50 3.31 3.11
CA VAL A 195 10.74 2.64 4.40
C VAL A 195 9.41 2.10 4.88
N LEU A 196 9.32 0.78 5.05
CA LEU A 196 8.12 0.06 5.49
C LEU A 196 8.49 -0.68 6.77
N ARG A 197 7.90 -0.33 7.91
CA ARG A 197 8.27 -0.95 9.19
C ARG A 197 7.19 -0.90 10.25
N HIS A 198 7.33 -1.75 11.26
CA HIS A 198 6.37 -1.89 12.37
C HIS A 198 5.01 -2.30 11.82
N VAL A 199 4.93 -3.53 11.31
CA VAL A 199 3.79 -4.03 10.54
C VAL A 199 3.11 -5.19 11.27
N GLY A 200 1.77 -5.16 11.33
CA GLY A 200 0.97 -6.18 11.99
C GLY A 200 0.89 -7.51 11.25
N GLU A 201 0.76 -7.52 9.92
CA GLU A 201 0.76 -8.74 9.10
C GLU A 201 1.97 -8.68 8.13
N CYS A 202 1.75 -8.92 6.83
CA CYS A 202 2.79 -8.78 5.82
C CYS A 202 3.04 -7.32 5.44
N ALA A 203 4.32 -6.94 5.31
CA ALA A 203 4.70 -5.55 4.99
C ALA A 203 4.41 -5.16 3.54
N VAL A 204 4.42 -6.12 2.61
CA VAL A 204 3.88 -6.01 1.26
C VAL A 204 3.22 -7.33 0.89
N CYS A 205 1.92 -7.31 0.60
CA CYS A 205 1.13 -8.50 0.30
C CYS A 205 0.59 -8.41 -1.14
N ILE A 206 0.91 -9.42 -1.95
CA ILE A 206 0.50 -9.52 -3.36
C ILE A 206 -0.42 -10.74 -3.51
N GLY A 207 -1.69 -10.51 -3.87
CA GLY A 207 -2.73 -11.53 -3.79
C GLY A 207 -2.74 -12.55 -4.95
N PRO A 208 -3.44 -13.69 -4.78
CA PRO A 208 -3.40 -14.81 -5.71
C PRO A 208 -4.22 -14.56 -7.00
N PHE A 209 -5.11 -13.56 -6.98
CA PHE A 209 -5.97 -13.19 -8.12
C PHE A 209 -5.49 -11.93 -8.84
N ASP A 210 -4.27 -11.49 -8.55
CA ASP A 210 -3.69 -10.29 -9.16
C ASP A 210 -3.07 -10.64 -10.51
N SER A 211 -3.83 -10.32 -11.57
CA SER A 211 -3.33 -10.38 -12.95
C SER A 211 -2.41 -9.21 -13.30
N GLY A 212 -2.10 -8.34 -12.33
CA GLY A 212 -1.26 -7.16 -12.52
C GLY A 212 0.21 -7.45 -12.26
N LYS A 213 1.08 -6.55 -12.76
CA LYS A 213 2.51 -6.56 -12.47
C LYS A 213 2.79 -5.66 -11.27
N VAL A 214 3.49 -6.19 -10.28
CA VAL A 214 3.95 -5.41 -9.13
C VAL A 214 5.47 -5.41 -9.16
N THR A 215 6.05 -4.22 -9.01
CA THR A 215 7.49 -4.04 -8.83
C THR A 215 7.74 -3.50 -7.44
N VAL A 216 8.46 -4.27 -6.63
CA VAL A 216 8.93 -3.86 -5.30
C VAL A 216 10.44 -3.68 -5.39
N GLU A 217 10.91 -2.43 -5.37
CA GLU A 217 12.34 -2.16 -5.56
C GLU A 217 12.95 -1.07 -4.67
N ASN A 218 14.22 -1.25 -4.28
CA ASN A 218 14.98 -0.26 -3.52
C ASN A 218 14.31 0.14 -2.19
N ASN A 219 13.48 -0.73 -1.59
CA ASN A 219 12.82 -0.46 -0.33
C ASN A 219 13.66 -0.96 0.84
N MET A 220 13.51 -0.31 1.99
CA MET A 220 13.91 -0.86 3.29
C MET A 220 12.66 -1.35 4.01
N ILE A 221 12.57 -2.66 4.26
CA ILE A 221 11.39 -3.32 4.84
C ILE A 221 11.81 -4.13 6.06
N SER A 222 11.19 -3.93 7.21
CA SER A 222 11.63 -4.54 8.47
C SER A 222 10.51 -4.63 9.50
N PHE A 223 10.65 -5.50 10.51
CA PHE A 223 9.73 -5.59 11.65
C PHE A 223 8.26 -5.79 11.25
N ALA A 224 7.98 -6.94 10.64
CA ALA A 224 6.63 -7.45 10.41
C ALA A 224 6.36 -8.60 11.38
N GLU A 225 5.12 -8.75 11.86
CA GLU A 225 4.77 -9.95 12.64
C GLU A 225 4.53 -11.18 11.74
N HIS A 226 4.31 -10.99 10.44
CA HIS A 226 4.31 -12.07 9.44
C HIS A 226 5.53 -11.93 8.51
N GLU A 227 5.34 -11.91 7.19
CA GLU A 227 6.39 -11.79 6.19
C GLU A 227 6.74 -10.33 5.85
N LEU A 228 7.98 -10.07 5.42
CA LEU A 228 8.28 -8.76 4.84
C LEU A 228 7.63 -8.61 3.45
N ILE A 229 7.64 -9.67 2.64
CA ILE A 229 6.95 -9.72 1.35
C ILE A 229 6.26 -11.07 1.18
N ASP A 230 4.94 -11.04 0.96
CA ASP A 230 4.14 -12.22 0.63
C ASP A 230 3.66 -12.13 -0.83
N ILE A 231 3.91 -13.20 -1.59
CA ILE A 231 3.55 -13.34 -3.01
C ILE A 231 2.67 -14.57 -3.17
N GLN A 232 1.38 -14.35 -3.37
CA GLN A 232 0.41 -15.44 -3.49
C GLN A 232 0.15 -15.92 -4.93
N GLY A 233 0.81 -15.30 -5.93
CA GLY A 233 0.68 -15.66 -7.34
C GLY A 233 1.38 -14.68 -8.26
N GLY A 234 1.16 -14.81 -9.57
CA GLY A 234 1.56 -13.82 -10.57
C GLY A 234 3.05 -13.81 -10.96
N ASN A 235 3.43 -12.90 -11.84
CA ASN A 235 4.82 -12.69 -12.27
C ASN A 235 5.22 -11.28 -11.84
N HIS A 236 5.83 -11.14 -10.68
CA HIS A 236 6.21 -9.85 -10.07
C HIS A 236 7.74 -9.63 -10.16
N ILE A 237 8.22 -8.43 -9.84
CA ILE A 237 9.66 -8.13 -9.73
C ILE A 237 9.94 -7.64 -8.32
N ILE A 238 10.81 -8.34 -7.61
CA ILE A 238 11.29 -7.96 -6.27
C ILE A 238 12.79 -7.80 -6.35
N ARG A 239 13.29 -6.56 -6.33
CA ARG A 239 14.72 -6.34 -6.53
C ARG A 239 15.35 -5.22 -5.73
N ASN A 240 16.64 -5.37 -5.43
CA ASN A 240 17.44 -4.34 -4.75
C ASN A 240 16.85 -3.86 -3.41
N ASN A 241 16.03 -4.68 -2.75
CA ASN A 241 15.46 -4.33 -1.46
C ASN A 241 16.42 -4.70 -0.32
N TYR A 242 16.34 -3.95 0.77
CA TYR A 242 16.95 -4.27 2.05
C TYR A 242 15.86 -4.78 3.00
N LEU A 243 15.82 -6.10 3.18
CA LEU A 243 14.77 -6.82 3.89
C LEU A 243 15.33 -7.32 5.23
N GLY A 244 14.79 -6.82 6.32
CA GLY A 244 15.15 -7.23 7.67
C GLY A 244 15.53 -6.06 8.59
N PRO A 245 15.71 -6.34 9.89
CA PRO A 245 15.48 -7.63 10.50
C PRO A 245 13.98 -7.95 10.55
N ASN A 246 13.65 -9.23 10.56
CA ASN A 246 12.29 -9.70 10.83
C ASN A 246 12.33 -10.72 11.99
N PRO A 247 12.60 -10.25 13.22
CA PRO A 247 12.80 -11.14 14.34
C PRO A 247 11.46 -11.69 14.84
N GLY A 248 11.40 -12.99 15.10
CA GLY A 248 10.31 -13.59 15.87
C GLY A 248 10.09 -15.06 15.55
N ILE A 249 9.07 -15.63 16.18
CA ILE A 249 8.95 -17.09 16.39
C ILE A 249 8.00 -17.73 15.36
N LEU A 250 7.05 -16.96 14.81
CA LEU A 250 6.11 -17.40 13.78
C LEU A 250 6.76 -17.32 12.38
N CYS A 251 6.00 -17.27 11.29
CA CYS A 251 6.49 -17.25 9.91
C CYS A 251 7.18 -15.93 9.50
N HIS A 252 8.17 -15.47 10.27
CA HIS A 252 8.85 -14.18 10.10
C HIS A 252 9.92 -14.27 9.00
N SER A 253 9.46 -14.54 7.79
CA SER A 253 10.30 -14.75 6.62
C SER A 253 10.62 -13.43 5.93
N GLY A 254 11.73 -13.39 5.19
CA GLY A 254 12.02 -12.26 4.32
C GLY A 254 11.01 -12.21 3.16
N ILE A 255 10.97 -13.25 2.34
CA ILE A 255 10.04 -13.35 1.22
C ILE A 255 9.34 -14.71 1.28
N VAL A 256 8.00 -14.73 1.22
CA VAL A 256 7.20 -15.94 0.97
C VAL A 256 6.66 -15.90 -0.45
N ILE A 257 6.75 -17.05 -1.11
CA ILE A 257 6.19 -17.28 -2.44
C ILE A 257 5.27 -18.49 -2.33
N VAL A 258 3.97 -18.24 -2.41
CA VAL A 258 2.95 -19.29 -2.40
C VAL A 258 2.81 -19.93 -3.78
N ASP A 259 2.79 -19.10 -4.83
CA ASP A 259 2.69 -19.53 -6.22
C ASP A 259 3.22 -18.42 -7.16
N GLY A 260 3.27 -18.70 -8.45
CA GLY A 260 3.62 -17.74 -9.49
C GLY A 260 5.04 -17.90 -10.04
N MET A 261 5.50 -16.89 -10.79
CA MET A 261 6.81 -16.87 -11.45
C MET A 261 7.51 -15.51 -11.25
N PRO A 262 7.71 -15.05 -10.00
CA PRO A 262 8.35 -13.76 -9.76
C PRO A 262 9.87 -13.83 -10.02
N GLU A 263 10.43 -12.68 -10.39
CA GLU A 263 11.88 -12.45 -10.37
C GLU A 263 12.27 -11.85 -9.02
N ILE A 264 13.14 -12.54 -8.29
CA ILE A 264 13.69 -12.13 -7.00
C ILE A 264 15.19 -11.90 -7.21
N CYS A 265 15.58 -10.67 -7.50
CA CYS A 265 16.98 -10.34 -7.76
C CYS A 265 17.61 -9.42 -6.74
N CYS A 266 18.88 -9.65 -6.42
CA CYS A 266 19.74 -8.56 -5.97
C CYS A 266 19.30 -7.98 -4.61
N ASN A 267 18.49 -8.70 -3.83
CA ASN A 267 18.00 -8.26 -2.53
C ASN A 267 19.01 -8.61 -1.44
N GLN A 268 19.07 -7.79 -0.41
CA GLN A 268 19.76 -8.10 0.85
C GLN A 268 18.72 -8.50 1.87
N ILE A 269 18.76 -9.74 2.36
CA ILE A 269 17.83 -10.27 3.35
C ILE A 269 18.63 -10.66 4.60
N TYR A 270 18.22 -10.17 5.77
CA TYR A 270 18.98 -10.46 6.99
C TYR A 270 18.10 -10.55 8.22
N GLY A 271 18.58 -11.29 9.23
CA GLY A 271 17.93 -11.35 10.55
C GLY A 271 16.45 -11.77 10.48
N CYS A 272 16.13 -12.67 9.56
CA CYS A 272 14.80 -13.28 9.39
C CYS A 272 14.85 -14.74 9.83
N LYS A 273 13.71 -15.35 10.12
CA LYS A 273 13.65 -16.79 10.41
C LYS A 273 14.11 -17.62 9.21
N SER A 274 13.47 -17.39 8.07
CA SER A 274 13.92 -17.89 6.76
C SER A 274 14.12 -16.71 5.80
N GLY A 275 15.14 -16.77 4.96
CA GLY A 275 15.39 -15.73 3.97
C GLY A 275 14.29 -15.69 2.91
N ILE A 276 14.13 -16.80 2.21
CA ILE A 276 13.07 -17.03 1.21
C ILE A 276 12.37 -18.34 1.54
N VAL A 277 11.04 -18.31 1.55
CA VAL A 277 10.20 -19.49 1.71
C VAL A 277 9.42 -19.69 0.42
N LEU A 278 9.54 -20.87 -0.15
CA LEU A 278 8.92 -21.25 -1.40
C LEU A 278 7.96 -22.42 -1.15
N ILE A 279 6.68 -22.10 -1.14
CA ILE A 279 5.60 -23.08 -0.96
C ILE A 279 5.27 -23.72 -2.31
N GLY A 280 5.19 -22.92 -3.38
CA GLY A 280 4.87 -23.33 -4.75
C GLY A 280 5.42 -22.35 -5.80
N GLY A 281 5.03 -22.51 -7.06
CA GLY A 281 5.48 -21.66 -8.17
C GLY A 281 6.88 -21.99 -8.73
N THR A 282 7.30 -21.21 -9.73
CA THR A 282 8.59 -21.33 -10.44
C THR A 282 9.31 -19.97 -10.50
N PRO A 283 9.74 -19.40 -9.36
CA PRO A 283 10.46 -18.14 -9.35
C PRO A 283 11.87 -18.25 -9.92
N GLN A 284 12.42 -17.09 -10.28
CA GLN A 284 13.85 -16.90 -10.51
C GLN A 284 14.44 -16.20 -9.29
N ILE A 285 15.43 -16.80 -8.64
CA ILE A 285 16.07 -16.29 -7.43
C ILE A 285 17.56 -16.07 -7.73
N ILE A 286 17.95 -14.82 -7.96
CA ILE A 286 19.26 -14.49 -8.55
C ILE A 286 19.97 -13.42 -7.71
N ASP A 287 21.28 -13.56 -7.50
CA ASP A 287 22.14 -12.49 -6.92
C ASP A 287 21.68 -11.94 -5.55
N ASN A 288 20.94 -12.70 -4.75
CA ASN A 288 20.51 -12.24 -3.42
C ASN A 288 21.59 -12.50 -2.37
N TYR A 289 21.71 -11.58 -1.42
CA TYR A 289 22.60 -11.67 -0.26
C TYR A 289 21.78 -11.98 0.98
N ILE A 290 21.91 -13.19 1.53
CA ILE A 290 21.05 -13.67 2.61
C ILE A 290 21.89 -14.04 3.82
N ILE A 291 21.68 -13.29 4.89
CA ILE A 291 22.63 -13.17 5.99
C ILE A 291 21.97 -13.43 7.35
N GLY A 292 22.48 -14.43 8.08
CA GLY A 292 22.11 -14.62 9.48
C GLY A 292 20.65 -15.01 9.68
N CYS A 293 20.10 -15.88 8.82
CA CYS A 293 18.78 -16.45 9.02
C CYS A 293 18.79 -17.59 10.05
N ASP A 294 17.80 -17.60 10.94
CA ASP A 294 17.74 -18.52 12.09
C ASP A 294 17.43 -19.98 11.70
N GLU A 295 16.79 -20.21 10.56
CA GLU A 295 16.46 -21.53 10.04
C GLU A 295 17.18 -21.83 8.71
N ALA A 296 16.83 -21.11 7.65
CA ALA A 296 17.31 -21.40 6.30
C ALA A 296 17.48 -20.15 5.42
N PHE A 297 18.38 -20.23 4.43
CA PHE A 297 18.31 -19.36 3.25
C PHE A 297 17.03 -19.61 2.48
N LEU A 298 16.78 -20.87 2.11
CA LEU A 298 15.62 -21.30 1.33
C LEU A 298 14.89 -22.44 2.05
N TYR A 299 13.62 -22.22 2.34
CA TYR A 299 12.71 -23.26 2.82
C TYR A 299 11.78 -23.69 1.69
N LEU A 300 11.76 -24.98 1.37
CA LEU A 300 10.95 -25.58 0.32
C LEU A 300 9.86 -26.47 0.92
N SER A 301 8.60 -26.22 0.56
CA SER A 301 7.48 -27.10 0.90
C SER A 301 7.10 -28.01 -0.27
N PHE A 302 6.47 -27.47 -1.34
CA PHE A 302 5.96 -28.26 -2.46
C PHE A 302 6.41 -27.76 -3.84
N ALA A 303 7.42 -26.87 -3.87
CA ALA A 303 7.84 -26.23 -5.09
C ALA A 303 8.88 -27.04 -5.88
N ASP A 304 8.72 -27.04 -7.19
CA ASP A 304 9.62 -27.64 -8.19
C ASP A 304 9.78 -26.65 -9.37
N GLY A 305 10.88 -26.77 -10.13
CA GLY A 305 11.05 -26.00 -11.37
C GLY A 305 11.42 -24.52 -11.20
N PHE A 306 12.03 -24.15 -10.08
CA PHE A 306 12.57 -22.82 -9.81
C PHE A 306 14.06 -22.73 -10.17
N ASP A 307 14.50 -21.53 -10.52
CA ASP A 307 15.90 -21.25 -10.87
C ASP A 307 16.60 -20.51 -9.71
N ILE A 308 17.78 -20.98 -9.31
CA ILE A 308 18.61 -20.36 -8.26
C ILE A 308 20.02 -20.18 -8.78
N GLU A 309 20.44 -18.93 -8.92
CA GLU A 309 21.74 -18.59 -9.49
C GLU A 309 22.43 -17.49 -8.67
N ASP A 310 23.74 -17.61 -8.46
CA ASP A 310 24.60 -16.56 -7.91
C ASP A 310 24.16 -15.92 -6.57
N ASN A 311 23.45 -16.66 -5.71
CA ASN A 311 23.07 -16.18 -4.38
C ASN A 311 24.20 -16.37 -3.35
N TYR A 312 24.39 -15.36 -2.50
CA TYR A 312 25.42 -15.30 -1.47
C TYR A 312 24.83 -15.58 -0.09
N LEU A 313 25.18 -16.72 0.50
CA LEU A 313 24.63 -17.19 1.77
C LEU A 313 25.68 -17.05 2.87
N ILE A 314 25.38 -16.29 3.92
CA ILE A 314 26.36 -15.96 4.96
C ILE A 314 25.75 -16.21 6.35
N ASN A 315 26.39 -17.07 7.15
CA ASN A 315 26.02 -17.31 8.55
C ASN A 315 24.55 -17.73 8.79
N ASN A 316 23.91 -18.35 7.80
CA ASN A 316 22.58 -18.95 7.98
C ASN A 316 22.71 -20.30 8.72
N ARG A 317 21.69 -20.67 9.51
CA ARG A 317 21.72 -21.98 10.21
C ARG A 317 21.76 -23.16 9.23
N SER A 318 21.03 -23.05 8.14
CA SER A 318 21.04 -24.00 7.01
C SER A 318 20.97 -23.23 5.70
N ASP A 319 21.50 -23.81 4.62
CA ASP A 319 21.32 -23.20 3.30
C ASP A 319 19.93 -23.53 2.75
N ILE A 320 19.62 -24.82 2.55
CA ILE A 320 18.32 -25.27 2.02
C ILE A 320 17.68 -26.28 2.96
N ILE A 321 16.41 -26.06 3.29
CA ILE A 321 15.54 -27.03 3.98
C ILE A 321 14.44 -27.46 3.00
N ARG A 322 14.18 -28.77 2.93
CA ARG A 322 13.07 -29.37 2.18
C ARG A 322 12.15 -30.09 3.16
N ASN A 323 10.87 -29.73 3.18
CA ASN A 323 9.85 -30.41 3.96
C ASN A 323 8.84 -31.01 2.99
N TYR A 324 8.98 -32.32 2.75
CA TYR A 324 8.11 -33.10 1.87
C TYR A 324 6.87 -33.62 2.60
#